data_AF-A0A8S1BLZ3-F1
#
_entry.id   AF-A0A8S1BLZ3-F1
#
_cell.length_a   1.000
_cell.length_b   1.000
_cell.length_c   1.000
_cell.angle_alpha   90.00
_cell.angle_beta   90.00
_cell.angle_gamma   90.00
#
_symmetry.space_group_name_H-M   'P 1'
#
loop_
_entity.id
_entity.type
_entity.pdbx_description
1 polymer ?
#
loop_
_entity_poly.entity_id
_entity_poly.type
_entity_poly.pdbx_seq_one_letter_code
_entity_poly.pdbx_strand_id
1 'polypeptide(L)'
;MAKLAEGTGMTLPAAATSALNATAQQPLITAQQAAMAQATAPPIATQCFMLSNMFDPAQESAPFWDTEIRDDVIEECNKHGGVLHVYVDTVSPQGNCYVKCPTIATAVAAVNSLHGRWFAGRVITAAYVPVVNYHSLFPDAMTVTTPLQPNRK
;
A
#
# COMPACT_ATOMS: atom_id res chain seq x y z
N MET A 1 -37.10 -50.25 29.69
CA MET A 1 -38.51 -49.79 29.59
C MET A 1 -38.49 -48.47 28.86
N ALA A 2 -38.97 -48.48 27.62
CA ALA A 2 -39.16 -47.31 26.76
C ALA A 2 -40.58 -46.77 26.95
N LYS A 3 -40.74 -45.45 26.93
CA LYS A 3 -42.03 -44.72 26.86
C LYS A 3 -41.75 -43.51 25.97
N LEU A 4 -42.09 -43.56 24.66
CA LEU A 4 -43.35 -43.12 24.03
C LEU A 4 -43.72 -41.69 24.47
N ALA A 5 -43.53 -40.63 23.67
CA ALA A 5 -44.13 -40.22 22.37
C ALA A 5 -45.24 -39.16 22.56
N GLU A 6 -45.31 -38.23 21.61
CA GLU A 6 -46.40 -37.25 21.32
C GLU A 6 -46.54 -36.07 22.31
N GLY A 7 -46.78 -34.83 21.93
CA GLY A 7 -47.11 -34.21 20.65
C GLY A 7 -47.59 -32.76 20.92
N THR A 8 -47.35 -31.87 19.96
CA THR A 8 -48.09 -30.63 19.65
C THR A 8 -48.22 -29.53 20.71
N GLY A 9 -47.56 -28.39 20.45
CA GLY A 9 -47.80 -27.12 21.15
C GLY A 9 -47.00 -25.97 20.55
N MET A 10 -46.99 -25.86 19.23
CA MET A 10 -46.25 -24.85 18.47
C MET A 10 -46.99 -23.51 18.59
N THR A 11 -46.67 -22.69 19.60
CA THR A 11 -47.05 -21.29 19.65
C THR A 11 -45.90 -20.44 19.12
N LEU A 12 -45.90 -20.23 17.80
CA LEU A 12 -45.06 -19.21 17.20
C LEU A 12 -45.58 -17.83 17.63
N PRO A 13 -44.75 -16.96 18.22
CA PRO A 13 -45.15 -15.60 18.57
C PRO A 13 -45.44 -14.78 17.30
N ALA A 14 -46.45 -13.92 17.36
CA ALA A 14 -47.00 -13.08 16.29
C ALA A 14 -46.00 -12.10 15.61
N ALA A 15 -44.71 -12.18 15.92
CA ALA A 15 -43.65 -11.40 15.29
C ALA A 15 -43.11 -12.04 14.00
N ALA A 16 -43.40 -13.32 13.74
CA ALA A 16 -42.88 -14.03 12.56
C ALA A 16 -43.65 -13.74 11.24
N THR A 17 -44.81 -13.09 11.31
CA THR A 17 -45.67 -12.80 10.14
C THR A 17 -45.28 -11.53 9.37
N SER A 18 -44.32 -10.75 9.87
CA SER A 18 -43.93 -9.48 9.23
C SER A 18 -42.85 -9.61 8.16
N ALA A 19 -42.28 -10.81 7.95
CA ALA A 19 -41.18 -11.03 7.01
C ALA A 19 -41.61 -11.46 5.58
N LEU A 20 -42.89 -11.74 5.36
CA LEU A 20 -43.36 -12.39 4.11
C LEU A 20 -44.10 -11.48 3.11
N ASN A 21 -44.22 -10.17 3.36
CA ASN A 21 -45.04 -9.29 2.50
C ASN A 21 -44.32 -8.05 1.92
N ALA A 22 -43.04 -8.17 1.56
CA ALA A 22 -42.33 -7.10 0.84
C ALA A 22 -41.65 -7.60 -0.45
N THR A 23 -42.29 -8.53 -1.15
CA THR A 23 -41.94 -8.93 -2.53
C THR A 23 -43.03 -8.53 -3.50
N ALA A 24 -43.12 -7.23 -3.81
CA ALA A 24 -43.73 -6.76 -5.05
C ALA A 24 -43.33 -5.29 -5.28
N GLN A 25 -42.22 -5.07 -6.00
CA GLN A 25 -41.98 -3.98 -6.96
C GLN A 25 -40.47 -3.81 -7.19
N GLN A 26 -39.99 -4.39 -8.29
CA GLN A 26 -38.79 -3.89 -8.99
C GLN A 26 -39.19 -2.62 -9.75
N PRO A 27 -38.30 -1.63 -9.89
CA PRO A 27 -37.54 -1.59 -11.13
C PRO A 27 -36.07 -1.14 -11.00
N LEU A 28 -35.19 -1.88 -11.68
CA LEU A 28 -34.10 -1.38 -12.51
C LEU A 28 -33.27 -0.19 -11.98
N ILE A 29 -32.36 -0.43 -11.03
CA ILE A 29 -31.21 0.45 -10.81
C ILE A 29 -29.92 -0.37 -10.65
N THR A 30 -29.10 -0.24 -11.70
CA THR A 30 -27.63 -0.31 -11.72
C THR A 30 -26.95 -1.61 -11.29
N ALA A 31 -26.64 -2.43 -12.30
CA ALA A 31 -25.50 -3.37 -12.30
C ALA A 31 -24.13 -2.65 -12.27
N GLN A 32 -24.03 -1.50 -11.61
CA GLN A 32 -22.88 -0.57 -11.70
C GLN A 32 -22.18 -0.33 -10.35
N GLN A 33 -22.66 -0.90 -9.24
CA GLN A 33 -21.99 -0.78 -7.93
C GLN A 33 -21.09 -1.97 -7.57
N ALA A 34 -20.87 -2.94 -8.46
CA ALA A 34 -19.88 -4.00 -8.26
C ALA A 34 -18.43 -3.57 -8.59
N ALA A 35 -18.21 -2.31 -9.01
CA ALA A 35 -16.91 -1.82 -9.48
C ALA A 35 -16.09 -1.03 -8.43
N MET A 36 -16.48 -1.00 -7.16
CA MET A 36 -15.77 -0.20 -6.13
C MET A 36 -15.38 -0.97 -4.87
N ALA A 37 -15.49 -2.30 -4.88
CA ALA A 37 -14.72 -3.13 -3.95
C ALA A 37 -13.33 -3.34 -4.56
N GLN A 38 -12.53 -2.28 -4.65
CA GLN A 38 -11.09 -2.43 -4.86
C GLN A 38 -10.58 -3.27 -3.70
N ALA A 39 -10.13 -4.47 -4.03
CA ALA A 39 -9.70 -5.48 -3.10
C ALA A 39 -8.78 -4.88 -2.03
N THR A 40 -9.24 -4.87 -0.79
CA THR A 40 -8.38 -4.82 0.40
C THR A 40 -7.68 -6.17 0.55
N ALA A 41 -7.01 -6.63 -0.51
CA ALA A 41 -5.99 -7.64 -0.37
C ALA A 41 -4.87 -7.03 0.46
N PRO A 42 -4.31 -7.76 1.44
CA PRO A 42 -3.13 -7.27 2.17
C PRO A 42 -2.06 -6.88 1.14
N PRO A 43 -1.39 -5.73 1.31
CA PRO A 43 -0.40 -5.27 0.35
C PRO A 43 0.67 -6.35 0.17
N ILE A 44 0.68 -6.96 -1.02
CA ILE A 44 1.66 -7.98 -1.38
C ILE A 44 3.01 -7.27 -1.47
N ALA A 45 4.00 -7.77 -0.73
CA ALA A 45 5.35 -7.26 -0.81
C ALA A 45 5.87 -7.41 -2.25
N THR A 46 6.36 -6.32 -2.83
CA THR A 46 6.96 -6.28 -4.16
C THR A 46 8.40 -5.78 -4.06
N GLN A 47 9.12 -5.77 -5.19
CA GLN A 47 10.44 -5.15 -5.28
C GLN A 47 10.41 -3.60 -5.25
N CYS A 48 9.23 -3.00 -5.31
CA CYS A 48 9.06 -1.55 -5.38
C CYS A 48 8.26 -1.04 -4.19
N PHE A 49 8.65 0.10 -3.64
CA PHE A 49 7.89 0.76 -2.59
C PHE A 49 7.99 2.27 -2.73
N MET A 50 7.04 2.96 -2.10
CA MET A 50 6.99 4.40 -1.98
C MET A 50 7.16 4.76 -0.52
N LEU A 51 8.06 5.70 -0.23
CA LEU A 51 8.18 6.38 1.05
C LEU A 51 7.37 7.67 0.98
N SER A 52 6.67 8.00 2.07
CA SER A 52 5.99 9.29 2.23
C SER A 52 6.49 9.98 3.49
N ASN A 53 6.26 11.29 3.57
CA ASN A 53 6.77 12.18 4.62
C ASN A 53 8.30 12.26 4.66
N MET A 54 8.99 12.06 3.52
CA MET A 54 10.45 12.19 3.46
C MET A 54 10.90 13.65 3.56
N PHE A 55 10.09 14.60 3.09
CA PHE A 55 10.40 16.03 3.06
C PHE A 55 9.13 16.87 2.99
N ASP A 56 9.31 18.19 3.04
CA ASP A 56 8.27 19.17 2.78
C ASP A 56 8.74 20.16 1.72
N PRO A 57 8.21 20.11 0.49
CA PRO A 57 8.63 21.00 -0.58
C PRO A 57 8.57 22.49 -0.23
N ALA A 58 7.69 22.89 0.72
CA ALA A 58 7.56 24.28 1.15
C ALA A 58 8.60 24.71 2.18
N GLN A 59 9.32 23.77 2.80
CA GLN A 59 10.37 24.04 3.78
C GLN A 59 11.77 23.80 3.22
N GLU A 60 11.90 22.98 2.18
CA GLU A 60 13.18 22.74 1.52
C GLU A 60 13.62 23.94 0.68
N SER A 61 14.76 24.53 1.04
CA SER A 61 15.32 25.72 0.37
C SER A 61 16.82 25.59 0.07
N ALA A 62 17.47 24.54 0.58
CA ALA A 62 18.88 24.27 0.33
C ALA A 62 19.12 23.81 -1.12
N PRO A 63 20.21 24.19 -1.78
CA PRO A 63 20.51 23.64 -3.10
C PRO A 63 20.77 22.13 -3.01
N PHE A 64 20.23 21.35 -3.95
CA PHE A 64 20.41 19.90 -4.06
C PHE A 64 19.89 19.07 -2.87
N TRP A 65 18.95 19.61 -2.08
CA TRP A 65 18.30 18.88 -0.96
C TRP A 65 17.72 17.53 -1.41
N ASP A 66 17.18 17.47 -2.63
CA ASP A 66 16.60 16.27 -3.24
C ASP A 66 17.65 15.18 -3.47
N THR A 67 18.86 15.59 -3.84
CA THR A 67 19.99 14.68 -4.04
C THR A 67 20.49 14.12 -2.70
N GLU A 68 20.49 14.93 -1.63
CA GLU A 68 20.83 14.45 -0.29
C GLU A 68 19.83 13.41 0.22
N ILE A 69 18.53 13.66 0.05
CA ILE A 69 17.49 12.68 0.41
C ILE A 69 17.63 11.42 -0.42
N ARG A 70 17.89 11.55 -1.72
CA ARG A 70 18.13 10.41 -2.60
C ARG A 70 19.30 9.58 -2.10
N ASP A 71 20.42 10.21 -1.75
CA ASP A 71 21.62 9.54 -1.27
C ASP A 71 21.39 8.86 0.09
N ASP A 72 20.68 9.50 1.03
CA ASP A 72 20.30 8.89 2.32
C ASP A 72 19.46 7.61 2.13
N VAL A 73 18.50 7.64 1.20
CA VAL A 73 17.69 6.45 0.86
C VAL A 73 18.56 5.35 0.23
N ILE A 74 19.51 5.72 -0.65
CA ILE A 74 20.44 4.76 -1.26
C ILE A 74 21.32 4.10 -0.20
N GLU A 75 21.90 4.88 0.71
CA GLU A 75 22.73 4.36 1.81
C GLU A 75 21.96 3.38 2.68
N GLU A 76 20.73 3.73 3.05
CA GLU A 76 19.92 2.85 3.89
C GLU A 76 19.56 1.56 3.14
N CYS A 77 19.19 1.63 1.86
CA CYS A 77 18.88 0.43 1.06
C CYS A 77 20.12 -0.43 0.79
N ASN A 78 21.30 0.16 0.67
CA ASN A 78 22.56 -0.56 0.45
C ASN A 78 22.95 -1.46 1.64
N LYS A 79 22.44 -1.18 2.86
CA LYS A 79 22.61 -2.06 4.03
C LYS A 79 21.83 -3.38 3.91
N HIS A 80 20.83 -3.44 3.04
CA HIS A 80 19.87 -4.55 2.93
C HIS A 80 19.98 -5.36 1.63
N GLY A 81 20.94 -5.03 0.76
CA GLY A 81 21.14 -5.69 -0.53
C GLY A 81 21.06 -4.77 -1.75
N GLY A 82 20.90 -3.47 -1.53
CA GLY A 82 21.05 -2.46 -2.57
C GLY A 82 19.75 -1.95 -3.19
N VAL A 83 19.90 -0.95 -4.05
CA VAL A 83 18.80 -0.29 -4.73
C VAL A 83 19.15 -0.06 -6.19
N LEU A 84 18.20 -0.28 -7.09
CA LEU A 84 18.38 -0.12 -8.54
C LEU A 84 17.93 1.25 -9.01
N HIS A 85 16.86 1.79 -8.42
CA HIS A 85 16.29 3.06 -8.82
C HIS A 85 15.72 3.79 -7.61
N VAL A 86 16.00 5.09 -7.53
CA VAL A 86 15.44 6.01 -6.53
C VAL A 86 15.04 7.29 -7.25
N TYR A 87 13.79 7.68 -7.08
CA TYR A 87 13.25 8.93 -7.59
C TYR A 87 12.58 9.72 -6.47
N VAL A 88 13.03 10.96 -6.27
CA VAL A 88 12.48 11.89 -5.27
C VAL A 88 11.51 12.82 -6.00
N ASP A 89 10.24 12.77 -5.61
CA ASP A 89 9.20 13.58 -6.26
C ASP A 89 9.09 14.96 -5.62
N THR A 90 9.96 15.89 -6.05
CA THR A 90 10.11 17.22 -5.44
C THR A 90 8.85 18.09 -5.48
N VAL A 91 7.88 17.75 -6.34
CA VAL A 91 6.60 18.46 -6.43
C VAL A 91 5.50 17.81 -5.57
N SER A 92 5.76 16.65 -4.97
CA SER A 92 4.78 15.96 -4.12
C SER A 92 4.64 16.67 -2.76
N PRO A 93 3.45 17.18 -2.42
CA PRO A 93 3.20 17.79 -1.11
C PRO A 93 3.27 16.77 0.04
N GLN A 94 3.24 15.47 -0.26
CA GLN A 94 3.37 14.40 0.73
C GLN A 94 4.83 13.97 0.93
N GLY A 95 5.79 14.56 0.21
CA GLY A 95 7.20 14.20 0.30
C GLY A 95 7.45 12.76 -0.15
N ASN A 96 6.99 12.42 -1.36
CA ASN A 96 7.07 11.05 -1.87
C ASN A 96 8.44 10.72 -2.47
N CYS A 97 8.93 9.53 -2.17
CA CYS A 97 10.12 8.95 -2.81
C CYS A 97 9.81 7.53 -3.29
N TYR A 98 10.17 7.22 -4.53
CA TYR A 98 9.89 5.96 -5.19
C TYR A 98 11.16 5.13 -5.31
N VAL A 99 11.13 3.91 -4.80
CA VAL A 99 12.31 3.03 -4.70
C VAL A 99 12.05 1.70 -5.39
N LYS A 100 13.04 1.23 -6.19
CA LYS A 100 13.08 -0.12 -6.75
C LYS A 100 14.33 -0.84 -6.25
N CYS A 101 14.12 -1.97 -5.59
CA CYS A 101 15.17 -2.89 -5.17
C CYS A 101 15.41 -4.01 -6.19
N PRO A 102 16.56 -4.71 -6.14
CA PRO A 102 16.85 -5.84 -7.02
C PRO A 102 15.99 -7.07 -6.72
N THR A 103 15.57 -7.26 -5.47
CA THR A 103 14.73 -8.38 -5.05
C THR A 103 13.64 -7.93 -4.08
N ILE A 104 12.58 -8.73 -3.95
CA ILE A 104 11.52 -8.51 -2.95
C ILE A 104 12.10 -8.61 -1.53
N ALA A 105 13.03 -9.53 -1.27
CA ALA A 105 13.66 -9.69 0.04
C ALA A 105 14.40 -8.40 0.48
N THR A 106 15.15 -7.80 -0.44
CA THR A 106 15.83 -6.52 -0.21
C THR A 106 14.83 -5.39 0.05
N ALA A 107 13.73 -5.32 -0.72
CA ALA A 107 12.68 -4.34 -0.50
C ALA A 107 12.03 -4.49 0.88
N VAL A 108 11.73 -5.72 1.31
CA VAL A 108 11.16 -6.01 2.64
C VAL A 108 12.09 -5.55 3.75
N ALA A 109 13.38 -5.87 3.64
CA ALA A 109 14.37 -5.45 4.63
C ALA A 109 14.54 -3.92 4.68
N ALA A 110 14.60 -3.25 3.52
CA ALA A 110 14.66 -1.79 3.44
C ALA A 110 13.41 -1.12 4.01
N VAL A 111 12.21 -1.59 3.65
CA VAL A 111 10.93 -1.09 4.18
C VAL A 111 10.87 -1.26 5.69
N ASN A 112 11.28 -2.41 6.23
CA ASN A 112 11.32 -2.63 7.68
C ASN A 112 12.30 -1.70 8.41
N SER A 113 13.38 -1.26 7.73
CA SER A 113 14.34 -0.32 8.29
C SER A 113 13.82 1.12 8.26
N LEU A 114 13.16 1.52 7.17
CA LEU A 114 12.74 2.89 6.90
C LEU A 114 11.36 3.23 7.47
N HIS A 115 10.43 2.27 7.48
CA HIS A 115 9.06 2.50 7.95
C HIS A 115 9.03 2.79 9.45
N GLY A 116 8.38 3.89 9.83
CA GLY A 116 8.27 4.30 11.24
C GLY A 116 9.51 5.01 11.78
N ARG A 117 10.56 5.19 10.98
CA ARG A 117 11.72 5.99 11.37
C ARG A 117 11.42 7.48 11.35
N TRP A 118 12.15 8.20 12.19
CA TRP A 118 12.20 9.65 12.18
C TRP A 118 13.24 10.15 11.16
N PHE A 119 12.83 11.07 10.29
CA PHE A 119 13.67 11.74 9.31
C PHE A 119 13.23 13.21 9.21
N ALA A 120 14.18 14.14 9.34
CA ALA A 120 13.91 15.59 9.34
C ALA A 120 12.75 16.03 10.27
N GLY A 121 12.61 15.38 11.43
CA GLY A 121 11.54 15.67 12.39
C GLY A 121 10.16 15.10 12.03
N ARG A 122 10.07 14.17 11.07
CA ARG A 122 8.82 13.53 10.62
C ARG A 122 8.94 12.01 10.65
N VAL A 123 7.82 11.32 10.80
CA VAL A 123 7.78 9.85 10.74
C VAL A 123 7.53 9.40 9.30
N ILE A 124 8.46 8.61 8.76
CA ILE A 124 8.37 8.07 7.41
C ILE A 124 7.33 6.95 7.37
N THR A 125 6.48 6.97 6.35
CA THR A 125 5.59 5.86 6.01
C THR A 125 6.08 5.18 4.74
N ALA A 126 5.80 3.89 4.59
CA ALA A 126 6.25 3.10 3.46
C ALA A 126 5.09 2.23 2.97
N ALA A 127 4.89 2.15 1.66
CA ALA A 127 3.86 1.34 1.04
C ALA A 127 4.43 0.63 -0.19
N TYR A 128 4.13 -0.67 -0.34
CA TYR A 128 4.54 -1.41 -1.54
C TYR A 128 3.76 -0.94 -2.77
N VAL A 129 4.47 -0.88 -3.90
CA VAL A 129 3.91 -0.49 -5.19
C VAL A 129 3.99 -1.68 -6.14
N PRO A 130 2.90 -2.05 -6.84
CA PRO A 130 2.97 -3.06 -7.88
C PRO A 130 4.03 -2.72 -8.92
N VAL A 131 4.83 -3.70 -9.33
CA VAL A 131 5.94 -3.52 -10.29
C VAL A 131 5.46 -2.89 -11.59
N VAL A 132 4.31 -3.36 -12.10
CA VAL A 132 3.69 -2.84 -13.32
C VAL A 132 3.39 -1.35 -13.18
N ASN A 133 2.82 -0.91 -12.05
CA ASN A 133 2.51 0.51 -11.81
C ASN A 133 3.79 1.33 -11.71
N TYR A 134 4.82 0.81 -11.04
CA TYR A 134 6.10 1.49 -10.92
C TYR A 134 6.75 1.71 -12.29
N HIS A 135 6.73 0.69 -13.15
CA HIS A 135 7.33 0.79 -14.48
C HIS A 135 6.52 1.65 -15.46
N SER A 136 5.20 1.78 -15.26
CA SER A 136 4.40 2.75 -16.01
C SER A 136 4.81 4.20 -15.70
N LEU A 137 5.27 4.47 -14.48
CA LEU A 137 5.81 5.79 -14.08
C LEU A 137 7.26 5.96 -14.51
N PHE A 138 8.06 4.89 -14.36
CA PHE A 138 9.50 4.90 -14.61
C PHE A 138 9.89 3.76 -15.57
N PRO A 139 9.70 3.92 -16.89
CA PRO A 139 10.04 2.88 -17.87
C PRO A 139 11.52 2.50 -17.83
N ASP A 140 12.40 3.49 -17.63
CA ASP A 140 13.85 3.30 -17.56
C ASP A 140 14.25 2.37 -16.42
N ALA A 141 13.49 2.37 -15.32
CA ALA A 141 13.74 1.49 -14.19
C ALA A 141 13.50 0.00 -14.52
N MET A 142 12.86 -0.36 -15.63
CA MET A 142 12.67 -1.77 -16.03
C MET A 142 14.01 -2.47 -16.29
N THR A 143 14.93 -1.81 -17.00
CA THR A 143 16.16 -2.42 -17.52
C THR A 143 17.37 -2.24 -16.62
N VAL A 144 17.26 -1.43 -15.56
CA VAL A 144 18.36 -1.21 -14.61
C VAL A 144 18.62 -2.48 -13.80
N THR A 145 19.86 -2.97 -13.84
CA THR A 145 20.34 -4.15 -13.11
C THR A 145 21.50 -3.84 -12.16
N THR A 146 22.16 -2.70 -12.33
CA THR A 146 23.31 -2.30 -11.50
C THR A 146 22.83 -1.52 -10.26
N PRO A 147 23.21 -1.94 -9.03
CA PRO A 147 22.89 -1.20 -7.82
C PRO A 147 23.55 0.18 -7.78
N LEU A 148 22.80 1.17 -7.31
CA LEU A 148 23.26 2.54 -7.14
C LEU A 148 24.24 2.64 -5.96
N GLN A 149 25.24 3.49 -6.11
CA GLN A 149 26.15 3.88 -5.04
C GLN A 149 25.79 5.31 -4.57
N PRO A 150 25.90 5.60 -3.27
CA PRO A 150 25.71 6.96 -2.76
C PRO A 150 26.85 7.86 -3.27
N ASN A 151 26.57 9.14 -3.46
CA ASN A 151 27.54 10.08 -4.05
C ASN A 151 28.39 10.83 -3.01
N ARG A 152 28.16 10.58 -1.71
CA ARG A 152 28.92 11.22 -0.62
C ARG A 152 30.32 10.60 -0.49
N LYS A 153 31.34 11.47 -0.58
CA LYS A 153 32.73 11.21 -0.22
C LYS A 153 33.01 11.65 1.20
#